data_AF-A0A951MP89-F1
#
_entry.id   AF-A0A951MP89-F1
#
_cell.length_a   1.000
_cell.length_b   1.000
_cell.length_c   1.000
_cell.angle_alpha   90.00
_cell.angle_beta   90.00
_cell.angle_gamma   90.00
#
_symmetry.space_group_name_H-M   'P 1'
#
loop_
_entity.id
_entity.type
_entity.pdbx_description
1 polymer ?
#
loop_
_entity_poly.entity_id
_entity_poly.type
_entity_poly.pdbx_seq_one_letter_code
_entity_poly.pdbx_strand_id
1 'polypeptide(L)'
;MSSTEDRNDEALRRFHAERLAPAAERLKARGAELFPLRPNPSAASYWTERAPAEYVFELDAEEVSGYLRARWEAEGLPELAPLAAELGTLSRQLEQKPDTAPAELSPFIYAMF
;
A
#
# COMPACT_ATOMS: atom_id res chain seq x y z
N MET A 1 21.79 12.09 10.22
CA MET A 1 20.62 11.22 10.47
C MET A 1 19.69 12.02 11.35
N SER A 2 18.56 12.44 10.77
CA SER A 2 17.62 13.36 11.39
C SER A 2 16.72 12.59 12.37
N SER A 3 16.39 13.19 13.52
CA SER A 3 15.49 12.59 14.53
C SER A 3 14.13 12.12 13.95
N THR A 4 13.73 12.66 12.81
CA THR A 4 12.51 12.25 12.08
C THR A 4 12.66 10.90 11.37
N GLU A 5 13.84 10.60 10.82
CA GLU A 5 14.12 9.33 10.14
C GLU A 5 14.09 8.17 11.14
N ASP A 6 14.74 8.34 12.30
CA ASP A 6 14.77 7.32 13.36
C ASP A 6 13.36 7.03 13.92
N ARG A 7 12.50 8.07 14.01
CA ARG A 7 11.12 7.92 14.46
C ARG A 7 10.24 7.18 13.44
N ASN A 8 10.46 7.44 12.15
CA ASN A 8 9.74 6.78 11.06
C ASN A 8 10.12 5.30 10.96
N ASP A 9 11.41 4.99 11.09
CA ASP A 9 11.91 3.62 11.13
C ASP A 9 11.32 2.84 12.31
N GLU A 10 11.23 3.44 13.49
CA GLU A 10 10.62 2.81 14.66
C GLU A 10 9.12 2.56 14.45
N ALA A 11 8.40 3.52 13.86
CA ALA A 11 6.98 3.34 13.54
C ALA A 11 6.75 2.18 12.56
N LEU A 12 7.59 2.06 11.53
CA LEU A 12 7.57 0.96 10.57
C LEU A 12 7.87 -0.40 11.22
N ARG A 13 8.92 -0.47 12.04
CA ARG A 13 9.30 -1.71 12.76
C ARG A 13 8.19 -2.17 13.69
N ARG A 14 7.60 -1.25 14.44
CA ARG A 14 6.49 -1.54 15.33
C ARG A 14 5.26 -2.03 14.56
N PHE A 15 4.88 -1.34 13.50
CA PHE A 15 3.76 -1.77 12.65
C PHE A 15 4.00 -3.19 12.08
N HIS A 16 5.21 -3.45 11.58
CA HIS A 16 5.57 -4.78 11.09
C HIS A 16 5.42 -5.85 12.18
N ALA A 17 6.03 -5.64 13.35
CA ALA A 17 6.08 -6.62 14.42
C ALA A 17 4.72 -6.88 15.09
N GLU A 18 3.94 -5.82 15.32
CA GLU A 18 2.70 -5.90 16.11
C GLU A 18 1.46 -6.19 15.25
N ARG A 19 1.49 -5.85 13.96
CA ARG A 19 0.30 -5.84 13.11
C ARG A 19 0.46 -6.74 11.90
N LEU A 20 1.46 -6.47 11.06
CA LEU A 20 1.63 -7.16 9.79
C LEU A 20 2.05 -8.62 9.98
N ALA A 21 3.10 -8.90 10.75
CA ALA A 21 3.58 -10.26 10.97
C ALA A 21 2.53 -11.16 11.63
N PRO A 22 1.80 -10.73 12.68
CA PRO A 22 0.71 -11.52 13.25
C PRO A 22 -0.44 -11.78 12.26
N ALA A 23 -0.79 -10.82 11.41
CA ALA A 23 -1.79 -11.02 10.37
C ALA A 23 -1.34 -12.05 9.33
N ALA A 24 -0.08 -11.99 8.91
CA ALA A 24 0.52 -12.96 7.99
C ALA A 24 0.56 -14.37 8.58
N GLU A 25 0.92 -14.53 9.86
CA GLU A 25 0.91 -15.84 10.53
C GLU A 25 -0.50 -16.42 10.64
N ARG A 26 -1.53 -15.61 10.94
CA ARG A 26 -2.92 -16.07 10.95
C ARG A 26 -3.38 -16.53 9.56
N LEU A 27 -3.04 -15.77 8.53
CA LEU A 27 -3.37 -16.07 7.14
C LEU A 27 -2.69 -17.37 6.68
N LYS A 28 -1.42 -17.56 7.05
CA LYS A 28 -0.67 -18.80 6.82
C LYS A 28 -1.27 -19.99 7.57
N ALA A 29 -1.66 -19.81 8.84
CA ALA A 29 -2.29 -20.87 9.63
C ALA A 29 -3.65 -21.31 9.05
N ARG A 30 -4.37 -20.40 8.39
CA ARG A 30 -5.59 -20.70 7.63
C ARG A 30 -5.33 -21.39 6.29
N GLY A 31 -4.08 -21.46 5.84
CA GLY A 31 -3.71 -22.01 4.54
C GLY A 31 -4.12 -21.12 3.36
N ALA A 32 -4.37 -19.84 3.59
CA ALA A 32 -4.68 -18.89 2.53
C ALA A 32 -3.42 -18.55 1.73
N GLU A 33 -3.54 -18.52 0.41
CA GLU A 33 -2.44 -18.20 -0.52
C GLU A 33 -2.66 -16.80 -1.08
N LEU A 34 -1.80 -15.85 -0.69
CA LEU A 34 -1.90 -14.42 -1.06
C LEU A 34 -1.45 -14.14 -2.49
N PHE A 35 -0.43 -14.88 -2.94
CA PHE A 35 0.14 -14.79 -4.28
C PHE A 35 0.34 -16.20 -4.81
N PRO A 36 -0.63 -16.75 -5.56
CA PRO A 36 -0.47 -18.08 -6.14
C PRO A 36 0.73 -18.06 -7.09
N LEU A 37 1.78 -18.79 -6.74
CA LEU A 37 3.01 -18.87 -7.53
C LEU A 37 2.86 -19.77 -8.75
N ARG A 38 1.71 -20.43 -8.89
CA ARG A 38 1.41 -21.36 -9.96
C ARG A 38 0.33 -20.80 -10.87
N PRO A 39 0.41 -21.07 -12.18
CA PRO A 39 -0.68 -20.81 -13.10
C PRO A 39 -1.98 -21.43 -12.57
N ASN A 40 -3.09 -20.70 -12.64
CA ASN A 40 -4.40 -21.24 -12.39
C ASN A 40 -4.80 -22.17 -13.56
N PRO A 41 -4.89 -23.49 -13.35
CA PRO A 41 -5.22 -24.43 -14.42
C PRO A 41 -6.66 -24.31 -14.90
N SER A 42 -7.55 -23.68 -14.12
CA SER A 42 -8.95 -23.47 -14.49
C SER A 42 -9.17 -22.15 -15.25
N ALA A 43 -8.15 -21.31 -15.40
CA ALA A 43 -8.27 -20.06 -16.13
C ALA A 43 -8.17 -20.31 -17.64
N ALA A 44 -9.24 -20.01 -18.39
CA ALA A 44 -9.22 -20.10 -19.85
C ALA A 44 -8.28 -19.07 -20.51
N SER A 45 -8.06 -17.94 -19.84
CA SER A 45 -7.12 -16.89 -20.22
C SER A 45 -6.77 -16.04 -19.00
N TYR A 46 -5.55 -15.50 -18.96
CA TYR A 46 -5.14 -14.46 -18.00
C TYR A 46 -5.46 -13.06 -18.51
N TRP A 47 -5.81 -12.93 -19.78
CA TRP A 47 -6.21 -11.66 -20.35
C TRP A 47 -7.62 -11.32 -19.86
N THR A 48 -7.76 -10.11 -19.32
CA THR A 48 -9.04 -9.52 -18.95
C THR A 48 -9.16 -8.16 -19.62
N GLU A 49 -10.34 -7.86 -20.14
CA GLU A 49 -10.62 -6.53 -20.68
C GLU A 49 -10.64 -5.54 -19.52
N ARG A 50 -9.73 -4.56 -19.56
CA ARG A 50 -9.65 -3.53 -18.53
C ARG A 50 -10.84 -2.56 -18.71
N ALA A 51 -11.66 -2.42 -17.68
CA ALA A 51 -12.69 -1.38 -17.65
C ALA A 51 -12.04 0.01 -17.79
N PRO A 52 -12.70 0.96 -18.49
CA PRO A 52 -12.22 2.33 -18.53
C PRO A 52 -12.10 2.87 -17.10
N ALA A 53 -10.91 3.36 -16.76
CA ALA A 53 -10.62 3.92 -15.46
C ALA A 53 -10.18 5.37 -15.64
N GLU A 54 -10.67 6.25 -14.77
CA GLU A 54 -10.19 7.62 -14.70
C GLU A 54 -8.72 7.62 -14.25
N TYR A 55 -7.94 8.58 -14.76
CA TYR A 55 -6.59 8.80 -14.29
C TYR A 55 -6.66 9.39 -12.88
N VAL A 56 -6.22 8.61 -11.90
CA VAL A 56 -6.11 9.05 -10.51
C VAL A 56 -4.74 9.67 -10.33
N PHE A 57 -4.71 11.00 -10.14
CA PHE A 57 -3.46 11.76 -9.94
C PHE A 57 -3.12 11.95 -8.46
N GLU A 58 -4.11 11.81 -7.58
CA GLU A 58 -3.95 11.91 -6.13
C GLU A 58 -4.69 10.75 -5.48
N LEU A 59 -4.06 10.15 -4.47
CA LEU A 59 -4.63 9.05 -3.70
C LEU A 59 -4.95 9.57 -2.30
N ASP A 60 -6.24 9.68 -1.99
CA ASP A 60 -6.66 9.94 -0.62
C ASP A 60 -6.43 8.67 0.24
N ALA A 61 -5.78 8.84 1.39
CA ALA A 61 -5.41 7.73 2.25
C ALA A 61 -6.64 7.00 2.83
N GLU A 62 -7.76 7.70 3.04
CA GLU A 62 -8.99 7.13 3.58
C GLU A 62 -9.76 6.38 2.50
N GLU A 63 -9.84 6.92 1.29
CA GLU A 63 -10.40 6.23 0.12
C GLU A 63 -9.64 4.94 -0.18
N VAL A 64 -8.31 5.01 -0.19
CA VAL A 64 -7.44 3.82 -0.39
C VAL A 64 -7.65 2.80 0.72
N SER A 65 -7.72 3.24 1.98
CA SER A 65 -7.97 2.35 3.12
C SER A 65 -9.34 1.66 3.01
N GLY A 66 -10.38 2.41 2.62
CA GLY A 66 -11.72 1.87 2.39
C GLY A 66 -11.74 0.85 1.25
N TYR A 67 -11.09 1.18 0.14
CA TYR A 67 -10.97 0.29 -1.02
C TYR A 67 -10.22 -1.01 -0.67
N LEU A 68 -9.07 -0.91 -0.02
CA LEU A 68 -8.27 -2.08 0.38
C LEU A 68 -9.04 -3.00 1.32
N ARG A 69 -9.75 -2.42 2.30
CA ARG A 69 -10.60 -3.18 3.21
C ARG A 69 -11.68 -3.94 2.44
N ALA A 70 -12.45 -3.25 1.60
CA ALA A 70 -13.52 -3.87 0.83
C ALA A 70 -12.99 -4.98 -0.09
N ARG A 71 -11.82 -4.75 -0.71
CA ARG A 71 -11.16 -5.73 -1.58
C ARG A 71 -10.76 -6.99 -0.81
N TRP A 72 -10.08 -6.84 0.33
CA TRP A 72 -9.65 -7.99 1.13
C TRP A 72 -10.83 -8.75 1.74
N GLU A 73 -11.90 -8.07 2.14
CA GLU A 73 -13.13 -8.74 2.58
C GLU A 73 -13.75 -9.55 1.43
N ALA A 74 -13.82 -9.00 0.21
CA ALA A 74 -14.35 -9.69 -0.97
C ALA A 74 -13.48 -10.90 -1.41
N GLU A 75 -12.17 -10.84 -1.20
CA GLU A 75 -11.23 -11.94 -1.46
C GLU A 75 -11.18 -12.96 -0.32
N GLY A 76 -11.96 -12.78 0.75
CA GLY A 76 -11.97 -13.68 1.89
C GLY A 76 -10.69 -13.63 2.73
N LEU A 77 -10.08 -12.45 2.84
CA LEU A 77 -8.86 -12.15 3.61
C LEU A 77 -9.15 -11.24 4.82
N PRO A 78 -10.01 -11.66 5.77
CA PRO A 78 -10.43 -10.83 6.90
C PRO A 78 -9.27 -10.48 7.86
N GLU A 79 -8.16 -11.20 7.85
CA GLU A 79 -6.98 -10.88 8.67
C GLU A 79 -6.27 -9.60 8.20
N LEU A 80 -6.42 -9.26 6.91
CA LEU A 80 -5.81 -8.08 6.30
C LEU A 80 -6.72 -6.86 6.42
N ALA A 81 -8.04 -7.03 6.43
CA ALA A 81 -9.01 -5.94 6.50
C ALA A 81 -8.74 -4.89 7.60
N PRO A 82 -8.36 -5.25 8.84
CA PRO A 82 -8.01 -4.28 9.89
C PRO A 82 -6.75 -3.46 9.57
N LEU A 83 -5.82 -4.00 8.79
CA LEU A 83 -4.56 -3.34 8.46
C LEU A 83 -4.78 -2.13 7.54
N ALA A 84 -5.89 -2.08 6.79
CA ALA A 84 -6.12 -1.02 5.80
C ALA A 84 -6.12 0.38 6.45
N ALA A 85 -6.86 0.56 7.55
CA ALA A 85 -6.91 1.83 8.26
C ALA A 85 -5.57 2.19 8.95
N GLU A 86 -4.86 1.17 9.43
CA GLU A 86 -3.55 1.35 10.05
C GLU A 86 -2.50 1.76 9.02
N LEU A 87 -2.55 1.20 7.81
CA LEU A 87 -1.70 1.58 6.67
C LEU A 87 -1.96 3.03 6.24
N GLY A 88 -3.21 3.48 6.15
CA GLY A 88 -3.54 4.88 5.88
C GLY A 88 -3.08 5.84 6.98
N THR A 89 -3.04 5.38 8.23
CA THR A 89 -2.48 6.17 9.34
C THR A 89 -0.96 6.23 9.26
N LEU A 90 -0.33 5.10 8.97
CA LEU A 90 1.13 5.00 8.83
C LEU A 90 1.63 5.81 7.64
N SER A 91 0.93 5.79 6.50
CA SER A 91 1.30 6.59 5.32
C SER A 91 1.32 8.08 5.64
N ARG A 92 0.29 8.59 6.33
CA ARG A 92 0.25 10.00 6.80
C ARG A 92 1.33 10.34 7.80
N GLN A 93 1.72 9.40 8.66
CA GLN A 93 2.82 9.60 9.61
C GLN A 93 4.18 9.66 8.90
N LEU A 94 4.34 8.89 7.82
CA LEU A 94 5.55 8.80 7.02
C LEU A 94 5.63 9.85 5.92
N GLU A 95 4.54 10.57 5.66
CA GLU A 95 4.50 11.68 4.72
C GLU A 95 5.45 12.79 5.21
N GLN A 96 6.68 12.73 4.70
CA GLN A 96 7.64 13.80 4.87
C GLN A 96 7.17 14.93 3.97
N LYS A 97 6.86 16.10 4.56
CA LYS A 97 6.74 17.31 3.77
C LYS A 97 8.04 17.43 2.96
N PRO A 98 7.98 17.69 1.65
CA PRO A 98 9.19 17.95 0.88
C PRO A 98 9.94 19.05 1.61
N ASP A 99 11.17 18.75 2.03
CA ASP A 99 12.09 19.78 2.49
C ASP A 99 12.09 20.83 1.38
N THR A 100 11.64 22.02 1.73
CA THR A 100 11.65 23.16 0.81
C THR A 100 13.11 23.55 0.61
N ALA A 101 13.78 22.86 -0.29
CA ALA A 101 14.81 23.43 -1.12
C ALA A 101 14.30 23.25 -2.55
N PRO A 102 14.01 24.32 -3.30
CA PRO A 102 14.00 24.19 -4.74
C PRO A 102 15.42 23.72 -5.09
N ALA A 103 15.57 22.42 -5.32
CA ALA A 103 16.70 21.91 -6.09
C ALA A 103 16.66 22.77 -7.35
N GLU A 104 17.72 23.56 -7.56
CA GLU A 104 17.91 24.38 -8.75
C GLU A 104 17.44 23.55 -9.94
N LEU A 105 16.25 23.90 -10.46
CA LEU A 105 15.78 23.33 -11.70
C LEU A 105 16.89 23.67 -12.68
N SER A 106 17.58 22.63 -13.15
CA SER A 106 18.56 22.79 -14.23
C SER A 106 17.91 23.67 -15.29
N PRO A 107 18.57 24.75 -15.77
CA PRO A 107 17.97 25.68 -16.74
C PRO A 107 17.61 25.02 -18.07
N PHE A 108 17.85 23.71 -18.20
CA PHE A 108 17.54 22.89 -19.35
C PHE A 108 16.28 22.01 -19.20
N ILE A 109 15.61 22.00 -18.03
CA ILE A 109 14.34 21.26 -17.85
C ILE A 109 13.17 22.25 -17.93
N TYR A 110 12.49 22.26 -19.08
CA TYR A 110 11.17 22.87 -19.22
C TYR A 110 10.11 21.89 -18.73
N ALA A 111 9.49 22.19 -17.59
CA ALA A 111 8.19 21.62 -17.26
C ALA A 111 7.13 22.37 -18.09
N MET A 112 6.48 21.70 -19.04
CA MET A 112 5.25 22.19 -19.65
C MET A 112 4.08 21.60 -18.86
N PHE A 113 3.27 22.49 -18.29
CA PHE A 113 1.98 22.19 -17.68
C PHE A 113 0.93 21.87 -18.76
#